data_AF-A0A378IL90-F1
#
_entry.id   AF-A0A378IL90-F1
#
_cell.length_a   1.000
_cell.length_b   1.000
_cell.length_c   1.000
_cell.angle_alpha   90.00
_cell.angle_beta   90.00
_cell.angle_gamma   90.00
#
_symmetry.space_group_name_H-M   'P 1'
#
loop_
_entity.id
_entity.type
_entity.pdbx_description
1 polymer ?
#
loop_
_entity_poly.entity_id
_entity_poly.type
_entity_poly.pdbx_seq_one_letter_code
_entity_poly.pdbx_strand_id
1 'polypeptide(L)'
;MFRYEAPNPYNNEGSFFSFLNSSSISSSQSIGKLVLPAQWREPQNIGEMTLNQFAHANDLLIQGGYVGTHDSAVLDTIELKPKAESNLPLRNQHFIIKFNGNGMFYQDALRDFAYDANKLNVTVIGFNYRGVGNSKKTPETFQDLVTDGIAQVQRLLDSGVDSKKITIDGLSLGGGVATIVASHFHKLGKPVYLWNDRSFASISKAAAGVVAPEIDNIFGDTLATSFEYTSWSLMKPAGWDVNVAKAYNAIPDEYKNHMYVAKKSARSYGDGVIAHRASLHEGVKQDEKKKGIRTGHKVYATHGLFGGGHNMSRSDLVSAENTSLSGQDQFENFIRNHRF
;
A
#
# COMPACT_ATOMS: atom_id res chain seq x y z
N MET A 1 25.15 1.87 -6.71
CA MET A 1 23.70 1.68 -6.91
C MET A 1 23.25 0.63 -5.91
N PHE A 2 22.73 1.03 -4.75
CA PHE A 2 22.21 0.09 -3.75
C PHE A 2 20.70 0.03 -3.95
N ARG A 3 20.21 -1.06 -4.56
CA ARG A 3 18.79 -1.38 -4.71
C ARG A 3 18.26 -1.81 -3.34
N TYR A 4 17.16 -1.21 -2.91
CA TYR A 4 16.44 -1.66 -1.72
C TYR A 4 15.70 -2.95 -2.09
N GLU A 5 16.09 -4.06 -1.49
CA GLU A 5 15.42 -5.35 -1.63
C GLU A 5 14.67 -5.62 -0.32
N ALA A 6 13.34 -5.52 -0.35
CA ALA A 6 12.53 -5.99 0.77
C ALA A 6 12.79 -7.51 0.93
N PRO A 7 13.15 -7.99 2.12
CA PRO A 7 13.24 -9.43 2.37
C PRO A 7 11.89 -10.06 2.03
N ASN A 8 11.85 -11.12 1.21
CA ASN A 8 10.62 -11.87 1.02
C ASN A 8 10.23 -12.52 2.36
N PRO A 9 9.17 -12.06 3.07
CA PRO A 9 8.83 -12.59 4.39
C PRO A 9 8.32 -14.04 4.31
N TYR A 10 8.11 -14.56 3.09
CA TYR A 10 7.67 -15.93 2.81
C TYR A 10 8.82 -16.90 2.51
N ASN A 11 10.09 -16.46 2.50
CA ASN A 11 11.25 -17.35 2.32
C ASN A 11 11.62 -18.15 3.58
N ASN A 12 10.95 -17.93 4.71
CA ASN A 12 10.94 -18.93 5.78
C ASN A 12 9.84 -19.94 5.46
N GLU A 13 10.22 -21.07 4.86
CA GLU A 13 9.35 -22.18 4.44
C GLU A 13 8.43 -22.75 5.56
N GLY A 14 8.56 -22.25 6.79
CA GLY A 14 7.80 -22.68 7.96
C GLY A 14 6.88 -21.63 8.60
N SER A 15 6.41 -20.56 7.94
CA SER A 15 5.57 -19.54 8.63
C SER A 15 4.05 -19.61 8.37
N PHE A 16 3.60 -19.81 7.13
CA PHE A 16 2.16 -19.80 6.83
C PHE A 16 1.50 -21.20 6.96
N PHE A 17 2.17 -22.26 6.50
CA PHE A 17 1.64 -23.63 6.63
C PHE A 17 1.70 -24.17 8.06
N SER A 18 2.73 -23.80 8.83
CA SER A 18 2.81 -24.09 10.27
C SER A 18 1.72 -23.35 11.05
N PHE A 19 1.41 -22.12 10.64
CA PHE A 19 0.32 -21.31 11.18
C PHE A 19 -1.04 -21.97 10.94
N LEU A 20 -1.32 -22.43 9.72
CA LEU A 20 -2.56 -23.18 9.41
C LEU A 20 -2.65 -24.55 10.10
N ASN A 21 -1.52 -25.23 10.33
CA ASN A 21 -1.48 -26.52 11.02
C ASN A 21 -1.45 -26.41 12.55
N SER A 22 -1.28 -25.20 13.10
CA SER A 22 -1.31 -24.97 14.55
C SER A 22 -2.76 -24.77 15.02
N SER A 23 -3.34 -25.81 15.61
CA SER A 23 -4.69 -25.82 16.18
C SER A 23 -4.88 -24.92 17.42
N SER A 24 -3.94 -24.01 17.70
CA SER A 24 -3.87 -23.21 18.93
C SER A 24 -3.81 -21.69 18.72
N ILE A 25 -3.81 -21.20 17.47
CA ILE A 25 -3.73 -19.76 17.22
C ILE A 25 -5.11 -19.20 16.87
N SER A 26 -5.91 -18.90 17.89
CA SER A 26 -7.27 -18.35 17.76
C SER A 26 -7.39 -16.85 18.03
N SER A 27 -6.29 -16.15 18.36
CA SER A 27 -6.36 -14.72 18.70
C SER A 27 -6.14 -13.82 17.49
N SER A 28 -6.97 -12.79 17.39
CA SER A 28 -6.91 -11.71 16.39
C SER A 28 -5.51 -11.12 16.21
N GLN A 29 -4.77 -10.96 17.31
CA GLN A 29 -3.41 -10.41 17.33
C GLN A 29 -2.40 -11.31 16.58
N SER A 30 -2.59 -12.62 16.63
CA SER A 30 -1.67 -13.56 15.98
C SER A 30 -1.86 -13.57 14.47
N ILE A 31 -3.10 -13.44 14.00
CA ILE A 31 -3.41 -13.18 12.59
C ILE A 31 -2.81 -11.83 12.17
N GLY A 32 -2.91 -10.80 13.01
CA GLY A 32 -2.32 -9.49 12.73
C GLY A 32 -0.80 -9.54 12.50
N LYS A 33 -0.09 -10.36 13.26
CA LYS A 33 1.36 -10.60 13.09
C LYS A 33 1.71 -11.32 11.79
N LEU A 34 0.78 -12.12 11.24
CA LEU A 34 0.94 -12.74 9.92
C LEU A 34 0.66 -11.76 8.78
N VAL A 35 -0.38 -10.94 8.92
CA VAL A 35 -0.78 -9.93 7.92
C VAL A 35 0.23 -8.79 7.85
N LEU A 36 0.77 -8.37 9.00
CA LEU A 36 1.73 -7.28 9.14
C LEU A 36 3.01 -7.77 9.85
N PRO A 37 3.88 -8.51 9.14
CA PRO A 37 5.09 -9.10 9.72
C PRO A 37 6.16 -8.06 10.10
N ALA A 38 6.00 -6.80 9.67
CA ALA A 38 6.89 -5.69 10.06
C ALA A 38 6.94 -5.47 11.58
N GLN A 39 5.94 -5.97 12.32
CA GLN A 39 5.92 -5.99 13.79
C GLN A 39 7.08 -6.78 14.41
N TRP A 40 7.67 -7.71 13.67
CA TRP A 40 8.80 -8.54 14.13
C TRP A 40 10.17 -8.01 13.72
N ARG A 41 10.20 -6.98 12.87
CA ARG A 41 11.45 -6.37 12.43
C ARG A 41 11.86 -5.33 13.46
N GLU A 42 13.16 -5.29 13.76
CA GLU A 42 13.73 -4.18 14.51
C GLU A 42 13.69 -2.91 13.63
N PRO A 43 13.17 -1.78 14.14
CA PRO A 43 13.18 -0.54 13.38
C PRO A 43 14.61 -0.10 13.09
N GLN A 44 14.83 0.40 11.88
CA GLN A 44 16.03 1.17 11.60
C GLN A 44 15.89 2.55 12.25
N ASN A 45 16.56 2.75 13.38
CA ASN A 45 16.67 4.07 13.99
C ASN A 45 17.59 4.93 13.12
N ILE A 46 16.99 5.83 12.35
CA ILE A 46 17.74 6.83 11.59
C ILE A 46 18.04 7.98 12.54
N GLY A 47 19.30 8.11 12.94
CA GLY A 47 19.73 9.20 13.82
C GLY A 47 19.47 10.57 13.19
N GLU A 48 19.21 11.58 14.02
CA GLU A 48 18.88 12.94 13.58
C GLU A 48 19.95 13.53 12.64
N MET A 49 21.23 13.30 12.92
CA MET A 49 22.33 13.74 12.06
C MET A 49 22.24 13.13 10.65
N THR A 50 21.94 11.83 10.55
CA THR A 50 21.78 11.13 9.27
C THR A 50 20.56 11.67 8.52
N LEU A 51 19.47 11.95 9.23
CA LEU A 51 18.26 12.50 8.62
C LEU A 51 18.49 13.93 8.10
N ASN A 52 19.20 14.76 8.85
CA ASN A 52 19.55 16.13 8.45
C ASN A 52 20.50 16.14 7.24
N GLN A 53 21.48 15.23 7.21
CA GLN A 53 22.35 15.04 6.04
C GLN A 53 21.55 14.61 4.80
N PHE A 54 20.60 13.67 4.97
CA PHE A 54 19.72 13.23 3.91
C PHE A 54 18.80 14.38 3.42
N ALA A 55 18.22 15.15 4.34
CA ALA A 55 17.39 16.32 4.03
C ALA A 55 18.18 17.35 3.20
N HIS A 56 19.38 17.71 3.65
CA HIS A 56 20.26 18.65 2.96
C HIS A 56 20.66 18.14 1.56
N ALA A 57 21.03 16.86 1.44
CA ALA A 57 21.44 16.26 0.17
C ALA A 57 20.30 16.21 -0.87
N ASN A 58 19.05 16.25 -0.43
CA ASN A 58 17.87 16.20 -1.31
C ASN A 58 17.12 17.53 -1.40
N ASP A 59 17.64 18.63 -0.84
CA ASP A 59 16.97 19.94 -0.78
C ASP A 59 15.57 19.92 -0.12
N LEU A 60 15.41 19.10 0.92
CA LEU A 60 14.16 18.91 1.63
C LEU A 60 14.21 19.51 3.05
N LEU A 61 13.05 19.90 3.54
CA LEU A 61 12.76 20.01 4.97
C LEU A 61 12.15 18.69 5.42
N ILE A 62 12.77 18.03 6.39
CA ILE A 62 12.29 16.76 6.93
C ILE A 62 11.92 16.93 8.39
N GLN A 63 10.72 16.50 8.76
CA GLN A 63 10.22 16.56 10.13
C GLN A 63 9.67 15.21 10.55
N GLY A 64 10.25 14.61 11.58
CA GLY A 64 9.69 13.45 12.27
C GLY A 64 8.67 13.86 13.33
N GLY A 65 7.77 12.95 13.70
CA GLY A 65 6.80 13.20 14.76
C GLY A 65 5.93 12.01 15.09
N TYR A 66 4.92 12.25 15.91
CA TYR A 66 3.95 11.24 16.30
C TYR A 66 2.52 11.72 16.05
N VAL A 67 1.65 10.80 15.64
CA VAL A 67 0.22 11.05 15.43
C VAL A 67 -0.59 10.13 16.32
N GLY A 68 -1.44 10.72 17.16
CA GLY A 68 -2.42 9.97 17.95
C GLY A 68 -3.62 9.56 17.11
N THR A 69 -4.11 8.34 17.35
CA THR A 69 -5.39 7.86 16.80
C THR A 69 -6.50 8.02 17.83
N HIS A 70 -7.76 8.03 17.38
CA HIS A 70 -8.91 8.18 18.27
C HIS A 70 -9.02 7.04 19.31
N ASP A 71 -8.43 5.88 19.03
CA ASP A 71 -8.41 4.72 19.90
C ASP A 71 -7.07 4.54 20.64
N SER A 72 -6.32 5.64 20.81
CA SER A 72 -5.10 5.76 21.61
C SER A 72 -3.85 5.01 21.10
N ALA A 73 -3.85 4.50 19.86
CA ALA A 73 -2.58 4.15 19.21
C ALA A 73 -1.77 5.41 18.88
N VAL A 74 -0.45 5.27 18.84
CA VAL A 74 0.49 6.35 18.51
C VAL A 74 1.33 5.93 17.32
N LEU A 75 1.34 6.73 16.26
CA LEU A 75 1.99 6.41 15.00
C LEU A 75 3.25 7.25 14.82
N ASP A 76 4.39 6.59 14.61
CA ASP A 76 5.64 7.19 14.16
C ASP A 76 5.49 7.65 12.70
N THR A 77 5.73 8.94 12.45
CA THR A 77 5.50 9.56 11.14
C THR A 77 6.66 10.47 10.75
N ILE A 78 6.80 10.68 9.44
CA ILE A 78 7.77 11.59 8.86
C ILE A 78 7.13 12.39 7.74
N GLU A 79 7.51 13.65 7.63
CA GLU A 79 7.14 14.54 6.53
C GLU A 79 8.38 14.96 5.77
N LEU A 80 8.35 14.81 4.45
CA LEU A 80 9.38 15.26 3.53
C LEU A 80 8.78 16.37 2.67
N LYS A 81 9.25 17.60 2.86
CA LYS A 81 8.68 18.80 2.27
C LYS A 81 9.72 19.54 1.42
N PRO A 82 9.49 19.73 0.11
CA PRO A 82 10.33 20.58 -0.72
C PRO A 82 10.26 22.03 -0.25
N LYS A 83 11.38 22.76 -0.35
CA LYS A 83 11.45 24.17 0.06
C LYS A 83 10.43 25.07 -0.66
N ALA A 84 10.14 24.77 -1.93
CA ALA A 84 9.14 25.53 -2.68
C ALA A 84 7.73 25.37 -2.08
N GLU A 85 7.36 24.15 -1.68
CA GLU A 85 6.08 23.85 -1.06
C GLU A 85 5.97 24.46 0.35
N SER A 86 7.07 24.49 1.12
CA SER A 86 7.07 25.07 2.47
C SER A 86 6.78 26.57 2.52
N ASN A 87 7.01 27.28 1.42
CA ASN A 87 6.73 28.71 1.31
C ASN A 87 5.26 29.01 1.00
N LEU A 88 4.46 28.00 0.66
CA LEU A 88 3.04 28.17 0.41
C LEU A 88 2.25 28.16 1.72
N PRO A 89 1.16 28.94 1.84
CA PRO A 89 0.20 28.78 2.93
C PRO A 89 -0.30 27.33 2.99
N LEU A 90 -0.50 26.77 4.20
CA LEU A 90 -0.84 25.36 4.39
C LEU A 90 -2.04 24.89 3.55
N ARG A 91 -3.08 25.71 3.42
CA ARG A 91 -4.28 25.46 2.60
C ARG A 91 -4.00 25.25 1.11
N ASN A 92 -2.85 25.72 0.62
CA ASN A 92 -2.43 25.61 -0.77
C ASN A 92 -1.42 24.47 -0.99
N GLN A 93 -0.93 23.86 0.09
CA GLN A 93 0.02 22.75 0.01
C GLN A 93 -0.71 21.46 -0.42
N HIS A 94 -0.02 20.62 -1.16
CA HIS A 94 -0.47 19.29 -1.58
C HIS A 94 0.27 18.22 -0.81
N PHE A 95 -0.44 17.14 -0.52
CA PHE A 95 0.03 16.07 0.33
C PHE A 95 -0.12 14.72 -0.36
N ILE A 96 0.89 13.88 -0.24
CA ILE A 96 0.81 12.46 -0.56
C ILE A 96 1.08 11.68 0.73
N ILE A 97 0.11 10.91 1.20
CA ILE A 97 0.26 10.04 2.36
C ILE A 97 0.56 8.62 1.88
N LYS A 98 1.70 8.07 2.31
CA LYS A 98 2.24 6.78 1.89
C LYS A 98 1.80 5.68 2.85
N PHE A 99 1.07 4.71 2.32
CA PHE A 99 0.59 3.53 3.04
C PHE A 99 1.48 2.33 2.69
N ASN A 100 2.29 1.90 3.65
CA ASN A 100 3.31 0.88 3.45
C ASN A 100 2.70 -0.51 3.20
N GLY A 101 3.44 -1.33 2.44
CA GLY A 101 3.13 -2.73 2.20
C GLY A 101 3.33 -3.63 3.43
N ASN A 102 2.96 -4.90 3.28
CA ASN A 102 3.20 -5.88 4.35
C ASN A 102 4.71 -6.04 4.54
N GLY A 103 5.18 -5.95 5.78
CA GLY A 103 6.59 -6.14 6.09
C GLY A 103 7.48 -4.91 5.86
N MET A 104 6.95 -3.74 5.52
CA MET A 104 7.73 -2.52 5.26
C MET A 104 7.68 -1.51 6.41
N PHE A 105 8.76 -0.74 6.56
CA PHE A 105 8.80 0.51 7.31
C PHE A 105 8.74 1.71 6.36
N TYR A 106 8.32 2.89 6.84
CA TYR A 106 8.48 4.09 6.01
C TYR A 106 9.97 4.42 5.79
N GLN A 107 10.83 4.08 6.76
CA GLN A 107 12.27 4.28 6.75
C GLN A 107 12.93 3.63 5.54
N ASP A 108 12.40 2.48 5.13
CA ASP A 108 12.85 1.71 3.99
C ASP A 108 12.64 2.44 2.64
N ALA A 109 11.67 3.36 2.58
CA ALA A 109 11.22 4.02 1.35
C ALA A 109 11.57 5.52 1.26
N LEU A 110 12.43 6.03 2.16
CA LEU A 110 12.72 7.47 2.23
C LEU A 110 13.28 8.07 0.93
N ARG A 111 14.05 7.30 0.16
CA ARG A 111 14.57 7.74 -1.14
C ARG A 111 13.46 7.96 -2.16
N ASP A 112 12.50 7.03 -2.22
CA ASP A 112 11.35 7.14 -3.11
C ASP A 112 10.44 8.29 -2.68
N PHE A 113 10.29 8.50 -1.36
CA PHE A 113 9.53 9.64 -0.84
C PHE A 113 10.19 10.97 -1.17
N ALA A 114 11.52 11.06 -1.06
CA ALA A 114 12.27 12.25 -1.43
C ALA A 114 12.18 12.52 -2.93
N TYR A 115 12.26 11.47 -3.75
CA TYR A 115 12.04 11.57 -5.20
C TYR A 115 10.66 12.15 -5.50
N ASP A 116 9.59 11.55 -4.97
CA ASP A 116 8.23 12.00 -5.21
C ASP A 116 8.00 13.43 -4.71
N ALA A 117 8.47 13.76 -3.51
CA ALA A 117 8.36 15.09 -2.93
C ALA A 117 8.94 16.14 -3.87
N ASN A 118 10.18 15.95 -4.33
CA ASN A 118 10.85 16.92 -5.22
C ASN A 118 10.27 16.92 -6.63
N LYS A 119 10.06 15.76 -7.23
CA LYS A 119 9.61 15.62 -8.61
C LYS A 119 8.20 16.17 -8.81
N LEU A 120 7.34 15.98 -7.82
CA LEU A 120 5.97 16.45 -7.84
C LEU A 120 5.78 17.77 -7.10
N ASN A 121 6.81 18.30 -6.43
CA ASN A 121 6.76 19.46 -5.55
C ASN A 121 5.56 19.41 -4.60
N VAL A 122 5.51 18.37 -3.75
CA VAL A 122 4.44 18.11 -2.76
C VAL A 122 5.05 17.66 -1.44
N THR A 123 4.30 17.79 -0.34
CA THR A 123 4.70 17.18 0.93
C THR A 123 4.38 15.68 0.91
N VAL A 124 5.38 14.83 1.12
CA VAL A 124 5.18 13.39 1.25
C VAL A 124 5.20 13.01 2.73
N ILE A 125 4.17 12.29 3.17
CA ILE A 125 4.03 11.81 4.54
C ILE A 125 4.21 10.30 4.55
N GLY A 126 5.21 9.83 5.29
CA GLY A 126 5.36 8.42 5.66
C GLY A 126 4.89 8.17 7.08
N PHE A 127 4.39 6.97 7.37
CA PHE A 127 4.11 6.55 8.74
C PHE A 127 4.22 5.04 8.89
N ASN A 128 4.49 4.60 10.12
CA ASN A 128 4.42 3.19 10.46
C ASN A 128 3.05 2.90 11.10
N TYR A 129 2.40 1.82 10.68
CA TYR A 129 1.19 1.32 11.34
C TYR A 129 1.44 1.05 12.82
N ARG A 130 0.38 1.01 13.63
CA ARG A 130 0.48 0.60 15.03
C ARG A 130 1.21 -0.74 15.15
N GLY A 131 2.14 -0.82 16.11
CA GLY A 131 2.93 -2.02 16.39
C GLY A 131 4.11 -2.23 15.44
N VAL A 132 4.33 -1.31 14.50
CA VAL A 132 5.46 -1.33 13.56
C VAL A 132 6.45 -0.24 13.93
N GLY A 133 7.71 -0.62 14.08
CA GLY A 133 8.80 0.29 14.39
C GLY A 133 8.59 1.04 15.71
N ASN A 134 8.62 2.37 15.69
CA ASN A 134 8.40 3.16 16.91
C ASN A 134 6.91 3.42 17.21
N SER A 135 5.99 3.04 16.32
CA SER A 135 4.54 3.13 16.56
C SER A 135 4.10 2.17 17.68
N LYS A 136 3.09 2.59 18.46
CA LYS A 136 2.60 1.89 19.65
C LYS A 136 1.25 1.22 19.40
N LYS A 137 0.91 0.27 20.27
CA LYS A 137 -0.29 -0.61 20.24
C LYS A 137 -0.20 -1.69 19.16
N THR A 138 -0.67 -2.90 19.44
CA THR A 138 -0.71 -4.01 18.48
C THR A 138 -2.02 -3.95 17.69
N PRO A 139 -2.02 -4.15 16.37
CA PRO A 139 -3.25 -4.23 15.60
C PRO A 139 -3.94 -5.57 15.87
N GLU A 140 -5.24 -5.52 16.13
CA GLU A 140 -6.08 -6.69 16.39
C GLU A 140 -6.97 -7.01 15.20
N THR A 141 -7.31 -6.03 14.38
CA THR A 141 -8.20 -6.14 13.23
C THR A 141 -7.67 -5.34 12.05
N PHE A 142 -8.23 -5.57 10.85
CA PHE A 142 -7.91 -4.71 9.71
C PHE A 142 -8.36 -3.26 9.93
N GLN A 143 -9.46 -3.07 10.67
CA GLN A 143 -10.00 -1.75 10.99
C GLN A 143 -9.05 -0.91 11.83
N ASP A 144 -8.15 -1.53 12.60
CA ASP A 144 -7.08 -0.82 13.30
C ASP A 144 -6.12 -0.13 12.34
N LEU A 145 -5.72 -0.80 11.26
CA LEU A 145 -4.85 -0.21 10.22
C LEU A 145 -5.58 0.89 9.46
N VAL A 146 -6.88 0.71 9.19
CA VAL A 146 -7.73 1.76 8.60
C VAL A 146 -7.81 2.98 9.53
N THR A 147 -7.94 2.75 10.84
CA THR A 147 -7.95 3.82 11.85
C THR A 147 -6.64 4.61 11.86
N ASP A 148 -5.51 3.93 11.70
CA ASP A 148 -4.21 4.60 11.59
C ASP A 148 -4.15 5.54 10.38
N GLY A 149 -4.62 5.06 9.23
CA GLY A 149 -4.72 5.86 8.00
C GLY A 149 -5.70 7.02 8.10
N ILE A 150 -6.85 6.82 8.75
CA ILE A 150 -7.81 7.90 9.02
C ILE A 150 -7.16 9.01 9.82
N ALA A 151 -6.38 8.68 10.86
CA ALA A 151 -5.69 9.70 11.68
C ALA A 151 -4.71 10.56 10.86
N GLN A 152 -4.02 9.95 9.88
CA GLN A 152 -3.10 10.68 8.99
C GLN A 152 -3.81 11.66 8.05
N VAL A 153 -4.99 11.31 7.54
CA VAL A 153 -5.79 12.24 6.73
C VAL A 153 -6.45 13.29 7.62
N GLN A 154 -7.04 12.86 8.74
CA GLN A 154 -7.82 13.72 9.63
C GLN A 154 -6.97 14.85 10.21
N ARG A 155 -5.71 14.61 10.60
CA ARG A 155 -4.82 15.68 11.10
C ARG A 155 -4.58 16.80 10.08
N LEU A 156 -4.56 16.48 8.78
CA LEU A 156 -4.43 17.49 7.72
C LEU A 156 -5.73 18.28 7.57
N LEU A 157 -6.87 17.58 7.58
CA LEU A 157 -8.19 18.22 7.51
C LEU A 157 -8.43 19.15 8.71
N ASP A 158 -8.06 18.72 9.91
CA ASP A 158 -8.15 19.51 11.15
C ASP A 158 -7.25 20.75 11.11
N SER A 159 -6.13 20.66 10.38
CA SER A 159 -5.22 21.78 10.12
C SER A 159 -5.70 22.70 8.98
N GLY A 160 -6.88 22.45 8.42
CA GLY A 160 -7.50 23.27 7.36
C GLY A 160 -7.01 22.99 5.94
N VAL A 161 -6.35 21.85 5.71
CA VAL A 161 -6.03 21.39 4.35
C VAL A 161 -7.31 20.93 3.65
N ASP A 162 -7.53 21.38 2.42
CA ASP A 162 -8.64 20.87 1.60
C ASP A 162 -8.42 19.38 1.28
N SER A 163 -9.45 18.56 1.48
CA SER A 163 -9.44 17.14 1.12
C SER A 163 -8.97 16.86 -0.32
N LYS A 164 -9.27 17.76 -1.27
CA LYS A 164 -8.83 17.66 -2.67
C LYS A 164 -7.34 17.98 -2.87
N LYS A 165 -6.61 18.36 -1.83
CA LYS A 165 -5.15 18.52 -1.83
C LYS A 165 -4.44 17.30 -1.24
N ILE A 166 -5.18 16.26 -0.86
CA ILE A 166 -4.66 15.05 -0.24
C ILE A 166 -4.81 13.89 -1.24
N THR A 167 -3.68 13.27 -1.56
CA THR A 167 -3.64 11.97 -2.23
C THR A 167 -3.17 10.91 -1.24
N ILE A 168 -3.83 9.77 -1.25
CA ILE A 168 -3.41 8.58 -0.54
C ILE A 168 -2.81 7.61 -1.54
N ASP A 169 -1.57 7.19 -1.29
CA ASP A 169 -0.83 6.27 -2.14
C ASP A 169 -0.44 5.04 -1.32
N GLY A 170 -0.98 3.88 -1.67
CA GLY A 170 -0.77 2.65 -0.92
C GLY A 170 -0.28 1.49 -1.76
N LEU A 171 0.75 0.79 -1.26
CA LEU A 171 1.32 -0.41 -1.86
C LEU A 171 0.80 -1.68 -1.17
N SER A 172 0.42 -2.71 -1.93
CA SER A 172 0.11 -4.04 -1.40
C SER A 172 -0.95 -3.99 -0.28
N LEU A 173 -0.66 -4.46 0.94
CA LEU A 173 -1.51 -4.27 2.13
C LEU A 173 -1.91 -2.81 2.33
N GLY A 174 -0.97 -1.88 2.20
CA GLY A 174 -1.22 -0.45 2.29
C GLY A 174 -2.17 0.07 1.22
N GLY A 175 -2.18 -0.50 0.01
CA GLY A 175 -3.16 -0.19 -1.03
C GLY A 175 -4.58 -0.57 -0.60
N GLY A 176 -4.72 -1.73 0.05
CA GLY A 176 -5.99 -2.19 0.60
C GLY A 176 -6.50 -1.24 1.69
N VAL A 177 -5.63 -0.89 2.65
CA VAL A 177 -5.96 0.05 3.74
C VAL A 177 -6.31 1.43 3.17
N ALA A 178 -5.46 1.98 2.29
CA ALA A 178 -5.66 3.26 1.62
C ALA A 178 -7.02 3.35 0.91
N THR A 179 -7.44 2.25 0.26
CA THR A 179 -8.73 2.19 -0.43
C THR A 179 -9.90 2.30 0.53
N ILE A 180 -9.84 1.63 1.69
CA ILE A 180 -10.90 1.74 2.70
C ILE A 180 -10.93 3.15 3.31
N VAL A 181 -9.75 3.73 3.59
CA VAL A 181 -9.63 5.10 4.10
C VAL A 181 -10.20 6.12 3.10
N ALA A 182 -9.84 6.03 1.82
CA ALA A 182 -10.39 6.90 0.80
C ALA A 182 -11.92 6.74 0.70
N SER A 183 -12.44 5.51 0.67
CA SER A 183 -13.88 5.24 0.66
C SER A 183 -14.59 5.83 1.89
N HIS A 184 -13.97 5.80 3.07
CA HIS A 184 -14.48 6.43 4.28
C HIS A 184 -14.64 7.94 4.11
N PHE A 185 -13.61 8.65 3.66
CA PHE A 185 -13.66 10.10 3.49
C PHE A 185 -14.61 10.57 2.37
N HIS A 186 -14.75 9.77 1.31
CA HIS A 186 -15.78 10.01 0.28
C HIS A 186 -17.20 9.94 0.86
N LYS A 187 -17.50 8.97 1.74
CA LYS A 187 -18.80 8.88 2.43
C LYS A 187 -19.07 10.05 3.37
N LEU A 188 -18.02 10.69 3.89
CA LEU A 188 -18.12 11.88 4.73
C LEU A 188 -18.21 13.19 3.93
N GLY A 189 -18.24 13.13 2.59
CA GLY A 189 -18.26 14.33 1.74
C GLY A 189 -16.94 15.11 1.74
N LYS A 190 -15.82 14.45 2.10
CA LYS A 190 -14.46 15.03 2.12
C LYS A 190 -13.55 14.26 1.15
N PRO A 191 -13.80 14.31 -0.16
CA PRO A 191 -13.15 13.41 -1.12
C PRO A 191 -11.63 13.62 -1.16
N VAL A 192 -10.89 12.52 -1.08
CA VAL A 192 -9.44 12.44 -1.28
C VAL A 192 -9.12 11.63 -2.53
N TYR A 193 -7.94 11.81 -3.11
CA TYR A 193 -7.47 11.01 -4.24
C TYR A 193 -6.83 9.70 -3.77
N LEU A 194 -6.96 8.64 -4.57
CA LEU A 194 -6.43 7.31 -4.28
C LEU A 194 -5.55 6.81 -5.42
N TRP A 195 -4.30 6.46 -5.11
CA TRP A 195 -3.46 5.60 -5.92
C TRP A 195 -3.28 4.25 -5.21
N ASN A 196 -3.87 3.19 -5.78
CA ASN A 196 -3.72 1.84 -5.26
C ASN A 196 -2.66 1.07 -6.08
N ASP A 197 -1.52 0.77 -5.47
CA ASP A 197 -0.40 0.11 -6.12
C ASP A 197 -0.34 -1.38 -5.75
N ARG A 198 -0.54 -2.26 -6.74
CA ARG A 198 -0.35 -3.73 -6.64
C ARG A 198 -1.00 -4.34 -5.40
N SER A 199 -2.26 -3.99 -5.15
CA SER A 199 -3.04 -4.53 -4.03
C SER A 199 -3.99 -5.66 -4.46
N PHE A 200 -4.84 -6.07 -3.53
CA PHE A 200 -5.77 -7.19 -3.63
C PHE A 200 -7.24 -6.75 -3.58
N ALA A 201 -8.13 -7.62 -4.04
CA ALA A 201 -9.58 -7.43 -3.95
C ALA A 201 -10.14 -7.73 -2.55
N SER A 202 -9.52 -8.68 -1.83
CA SER A 202 -9.75 -8.97 -0.40
C SER A 202 -8.50 -9.60 0.22
N ILE A 203 -8.36 -9.49 1.54
CA ILE A 203 -7.23 -10.09 2.27
C ILE A 203 -7.27 -11.62 2.19
N SER A 204 -8.45 -12.22 2.38
CA SER A 204 -8.65 -13.67 2.24
C SER A 204 -8.14 -14.21 0.89
N LYS A 205 -8.43 -13.50 -0.21
CA LYS A 205 -7.95 -13.85 -1.55
C LYS A 205 -6.44 -13.68 -1.70
N ALA A 206 -5.88 -12.62 -1.14
CA ALA A 206 -4.43 -12.39 -1.14
C ALA A 206 -3.70 -13.52 -0.40
N ALA A 207 -4.18 -13.90 0.79
CA ALA A 207 -3.63 -14.99 1.59
C ALA A 207 -3.68 -16.32 0.84
N ALA A 208 -4.79 -16.63 0.17
CA ALA A 208 -4.89 -17.83 -0.67
C ALA A 208 -3.96 -17.80 -1.89
N GLY A 209 -3.72 -16.60 -2.45
CA GLY A 209 -2.80 -16.39 -3.56
C GLY A 209 -1.33 -16.66 -3.23
N VAL A 210 -0.91 -16.41 -1.99
CA VAL A 210 0.46 -16.71 -1.49
C VAL A 210 0.69 -18.22 -1.35
N VAL A 211 -0.34 -18.99 -1.02
CA VAL A 211 -0.26 -20.42 -0.70
C VAL A 211 -0.38 -21.33 -1.91
N ALA A 212 -1.22 -20.92 -2.87
CA ALA A 212 -1.41 -21.61 -4.13
C ALA A 212 -1.03 -20.67 -5.29
N PRO A 213 0.25 -20.29 -5.44
CA PRO A 213 0.71 -19.44 -6.52
C PRO A 213 0.41 -20.15 -7.86
N GLU A 214 -0.43 -19.51 -8.67
CA GLU A 214 -0.80 -19.85 -10.07
C GLU A 214 -0.33 -21.22 -10.57
N ILE A 215 -0.95 -22.29 -10.07
CA ILE A 215 -0.89 -23.61 -10.70
C ILE A 215 -1.98 -23.59 -11.78
N ASP A 216 -1.59 -23.40 -13.04
CA ASP A 216 -2.49 -23.34 -14.21
C ASP A 216 -3.10 -24.73 -14.54
N ASN A 217 -3.88 -25.31 -13.62
CA ASN A 217 -4.70 -26.49 -13.86
C ASN A 217 -5.92 -26.54 -12.91
N ILE A 218 -6.89 -27.40 -13.23
CA ILE A 218 -8.16 -27.54 -12.47
C ILE A 218 -7.95 -27.89 -10.98
N PHE A 219 -6.83 -28.54 -10.66
CA PHE A 219 -6.44 -28.85 -9.29
C PHE A 219 -5.94 -27.61 -8.54
N GLY A 220 -5.22 -26.71 -9.22
CA GLY A 220 -4.77 -25.43 -8.69
C GLY A 220 -5.91 -24.49 -8.30
N ASP A 221 -6.96 -24.41 -9.13
CA ASP A 221 -8.16 -23.61 -8.83
C ASP A 221 -8.96 -24.19 -7.65
N THR A 222 -9.09 -25.50 -7.59
CA THR A 222 -9.78 -26.20 -6.49
C THR A 222 -9.03 -26.02 -5.17
N LEU A 223 -7.71 -26.21 -5.17
CA LEU A 223 -6.85 -26.00 -3.98
C LEU A 223 -6.92 -24.55 -3.52
N ALA A 224 -6.81 -23.60 -4.44
CA ALA A 224 -6.89 -22.20 -4.11
C ALA A 224 -8.24 -21.76 -3.54
N THR A 225 -9.33 -22.23 -4.11
CA THR A 225 -10.68 -21.96 -3.59
C THR A 225 -10.83 -22.51 -2.18
N SER A 226 -10.27 -23.70 -1.92
CA SER A 226 -10.25 -24.32 -0.59
C SER A 226 -9.42 -23.51 0.40
N PHE A 227 -8.25 -22.99 -0.02
CA PHE A 227 -7.41 -22.11 0.79
C PHE A 227 -8.04 -20.72 1.00
N GLU A 228 -8.76 -20.19 0.02
CA GLU A 228 -9.52 -18.94 0.16
C GLU A 228 -10.62 -19.13 1.20
N TYR A 229 -11.40 -20.21 1.12
CA TYR A 229 -12.43 -20.52 2.11
C TYR A 229 -11.84 -20.68 3.52
N THR A 230 -10.72 -21.38 3.64
CA THR A 230 -10.02 -21.58 4.93
C THR A 230 -9.45 -20.27 5.47
N SER A 231 -8.82 -19.46 4.62
CA SER A 231 -8.31 -18.14 5.01
C SER A 231 -9.45 -17.23 5.43
N TRP A 232 -10.55 -17.23 4.69
CA TRP A 232 -11.75 -16.48 4.98
C TRP A 232 -12.40 -16.91 6.31
N SER A 233 -12.52 -18.21 6.57
CA SER A 233 -13.13 -18.73 7.80
C SER A 233 -12.32 -18.41 9.06
N LEU A 234 -11.01 -18.20 8.92
CA LEU A 234 -10.13 -17.73 10.01
C LEU A 234 -10.13 -16.20 10.13
N MET A 235 -9.97 -15.49 9.01
CA MET A 235 -9.74 -14.04 9.01
C MET A 235 -11.03 -13.23 9.24
N LYS A 236 -12.16 -13.68 8.71
CA LYS A 236 -13.43 -12.96 8.85
C LYS A 236 -13.93 -12.86 10.29
N PRO A 237 -14.02 -13.95 11.09
CA PRO A 237 -14.44 -13.82 12.48
C PRO A 237 -13.43 -13.03 13.32
N ALA A 238 -12.14 -13.01 12.93
CA ALA A 238 -11.11 -12.20 13.56
C ALA A 238 -11.07 -10.73 13.06
N GLY A 239 -12.01 -10.30 12.22
CA GLY A 239 -12.07 -8.91 11.74
C GLY A 239 -10.92 -8.48 10.82
N TRP A 240 -10.20 -9.44 10.22
CA TRP A 240 -9.10 -9.19 9.28
C TRP A 240 -9.52 -9.25 7.82
N ASP A 241 -10.65 -9.88 7.49
CA ASP A 241 -11.15 -9.91 6.12
C ASP A 241 -11.94 -8.64 5.77
N VAL A 242 -11.63 -8.06 4.61
CA VAL A 242 -12.29 -6.86 4.08
C VAL A 242 -12.46 -6.97 2.57
N ASN A 243 -13.55 -6.39 2.06
CA ASN A 243 -13.80 -6.31 0.62
C ASN A 243 -13.28 -4.98 0.06
N VAL A 244 -12.03 -4.98 -0.37
CA VAL A 244 -11.34 -3.80 -0.95
C VAL A 244 -11.97 -3.41 -2.28
N ALA A 245 -12.30 -4.37 -3.14
CA ALA A 245 -12.91 -4.09 -4.45
C ALA A 245 -14.26 -3.35 -4.30
N LYS A 246 -15.10 -3.75 -3.35
CA LYS A 246 -16.36 -3.04 -3.05
C LYS A 246 -16.11 -1.61 -2.59
N ALA A 247 -15.12 -1.38 -1.74
CA ALA A 247 -14.77 -0.04 -1.29
C ALA A 247 -14.20 0.82 -2.42
N TYR A 248 -13.38 0.23 -3.29
CA TYR A 248 -12.85 0.86 -4.49
C TYR A 248 -13.98 1.30 -5.43
N ASN A 249 -14.95 0.43 -5.69
CA ASN A 249 -16.09 0.73 -6.57
C ASN A 249 -17.03 1.81 -6.01
N ALA A 250 -16.99 2.05 -4.69
CA ALA A 250 -17.75 3.12 -4.03
C ALA A 250 -17.09 4.51 -4.14
N ILE A 251 -15.80 4.58 -4.50
CA ILE A 251 -15.12 5.85 -4.77
C ILE A 251 -15.45 6.27 -6.22
N PRO A 252 -15.77 7.55 -6.52
CA PRO A 252 -15.97 7.99 -7.90
C PRO A 252 -14.70 7.83 -8.74
N ASP A 253 -14.87 7.54 -10.02
CA ASP A 253 -13.80 7.03 -10.88
C ASP A 253 -12.72 8.09 -11.19
N GLU A 254 -13.07 9.37 -11.12
CA GLU A 254 -12.16 10.51 -11.25
C GLU A 254 -11.23 10.72 -10.03
N TYR A 255 -11.48 10.06 -8.90
CA TYR A 255 -10.66 10.21 -7.70
C TYR A 255 -9.67 9.05 -7.48
N LYS A 256 -9.65 8.05 -8.36
CA LYS A 256 -8.92 6.81 -8.09
C LYS A 256 -8.26 6.22 -9.32
N ASN A 257 -7.08 5.67 -9.12
CA ASN A 257 -6.40 4.79 -10.07
C ASN A 257 -5.81 3.59 -9.34
N HIS A 258 -5.57 2.50 -10.07
CA HIS A 258 -4.86 1.35 -9.54
C HIS A 258 -3.84 0.81 -10.53
N MET A 259 -2.78 0.18 -10.03
CA MET A 259 -1.74 -0.46 -10.85
C MET A 259 -1.62 -1.94 -10.51
N TYR A 260 -1.39 -2.79 -11.52
CA TYR A 260 -1.17 -4.22 -11.32
C TYR A 260 -0.12 -4.76 -12.29
N VAL A 261 0.65 -5.74 -11.81
CA VAL A 261 1.66 -6.42 -12.63
C VAL A 261 1.01 -7.62 -13.32
N ALA A 262 1.15 -7.68 -14.63
CA ALA A 262 0.74 -8.83 -15.43
C ALA A 262 1.96 -9.59 -15.94
N LYS A 263 1.77 -10.88 -16.26
CA LYS A 263 2.75 -11.63 -17.04
C LYS A 263 2.68 -11.19 -18.50
N LYS A 264 3.82 -10.84 -19.09
CA LYS A 264 3.93 -10.54 -20.54
C LYS A 264 3.91 -11.81 -21.40
N SER A 265 4.43 -12.92 -20.87
CA SER A 265 4.47 -14.23 -21.50
C SER A 265 4.58 -15.32 -20.43
N ALA A 266 4.43 -16.59 -20.80
CA ALA A 266 4.60 -17.72 -19.88
C ALA A 266 5.99 -17.78 -19.20
N ARG A 267 7.01 -17.17 -19.82
CA ARG A 267 8.37 -17.10 -19.28
C ARG A 267 8.66 -15.78 -18.54
N SER A 268 7.69 -14.87 -18.48
CA SER A 268 7.84 -13.56 -17.84
C SER A 268 7.42 -13.60 -16.38
N TYR A 269 8.03 -12.73 -15.58
CA TYR A 269 7.68 -12.56 -14.18
C TYR A 269 6.34 -11.85 -14.03
N GLY A 270 5.48 -12.38 -13.17
CA GLY A 270 4.24 -11.73 -12.74
C GLY A 270 4.48 -10.86 -11.51
N ASP A 271 3.40 -10.51 -10.82
CA ASP A 271 3.48 -9.78 -9.54
C ASP A 271 4.37 -10.53 -8.54
N GLY A 272 4.11 -11.81 -8.29
CA GLY A 272 4.96 -12.66 -7.45
C GLY A 272 4.63 -12.65 -5.97
N VAL A 273 3.70 -11.79 -5.53
CA VAL A 273 3.14 -11.79 -4.16
C VAL A 273 1.62 -11.85 -4.20
N ILE A 274 1.00 -10.95 -4.95
CA ILE A 274 -0.45 -10.92 -5.19
C ILE A 274 -0.75 -11.67 -6.48
N ALA A 275 -1.24 -12.90 -6.35
CA ALA A 275 -1.69 -13.70 -7.50
C ALA A 275 -2.71 -12.91 -8.33
N HIS A 276 -2.69 -13.07 -9.67
CA HIS A 276 -3.52 -12.25 -10.55
C HIS A 276 -5.00 -12.28 -10.14
N ARG A 277 -5.57 -13.47 -9.93
CA ARG A 277 -6.96 -13.69 -9.47
C ARG A 277 -7.35 -12.99 -8.17
N ALA A 278 -6.36 -12.70 -7.32
CA ALA A 278 -6.56 -12.06 -6.02
C ALA A 278 -6.36 -10.54 -6.09
N SER A 279 -5.80 -10.03 -7.19
CA SER A 279 -5.52 -8.61 -7.39
C SER A 279 -6.78 -7.75 -7.33
N LEU A 280 -6.61 -6.48 -6.94
CA LEU A 280 -7.70 -5.51 -7.01
C LEU A 280 -8.28 -5.43 -8.42
N HIS A 281 -7.42 -5.45 -9.45
CA HIS A 281 -7.81 -5.40 -10.85
C HIS A 281 -8.84 -6.48 -11.18
N GLU A 282 -8.56 -7.73 -10.83
CA GLU A 282 -9.49 -8.84 -11.06
C GLU A 282 -10.82 -8.67 -10.32
N GLY A 283 -10.80 -8.04 -9.14
CA GLY A 283 -12.00 -7.73 -8.37
C GLY A 283 -12.88 -6.61 -8.95
N VAL A 284 -12.32 -5.71 -9.77
CA VAL A 284 -13.04 -4.52 -10.28
C VAL A 284 -13.27 -4.54 -11.79
N LYS A 285 -12.54 -5.36 -12.56
CA LYS A 285 -12.55 -5.35 -14.03
C LYS A 285 -13.95 -5.49 -14.66
N GLN A 286 -14.85 -6.24 -14.04
CA GLN A 286 -16.21 -6.44 -14.57
C GLN A 286 -17.05 -5.17 -14.43
N ASP A 287 -16.93 -4.50 -13.29
CA ASP A 287 -17.62 -3.22 -13.04
C ASP A 287 -17.05 -2.11 -13.91
N GLU A 288 -15.72 -2.06 -14.09
CA GLU A 288 -15.06 -1.14 -15.02
C GLU A 288 -15.56 -1.35 -16.45
N LYS A 289 -15.59 -2.61 -16.92
CA LYS A 289 -16.09 -2.97 -18.24
C LYS A 289 -17.56 -2.56 -18.42
N LYS A 290 -18.41 -2.80 -17.41
CA LYS A 290 -19.83 -2.42 -17.45
C LYS A 290 -20.04 -0.91 -17.55
N LYS A 291 -19.20 -0.13 -16.88
CA LYS A 291 -19.23 1.33 -16.91
C LYS A 291 -18.54 1.94 -18.14
N GLY A 292 -17.77 1.17 -18.90
CA GLY A 292 -16.98 1.67 -20.03
C GLY A 292 -15.81 2.55 -19.59
N ILE A 293 -15.27 2.32 -18.40
CA ILE A 293 -14.14 3.07 -17.83
C ILE A 293 -12.90 2.17 -17.71
N ARG A 294 -11.75 2.81 -17.49
CA ARG A 294 -10.50 2.11 -17.14
C ARG A 294 -9.72 2.95 -16.15
N THR A 295 -9.62 2.50 -14.91
CA THR A 295 -8.74 3.11 -13.88
C THR A 295 -7.51 2.24 -13.58
N GLY A 296 -7.46 1.04 -14.17
CA GLY A 296 -6.37 0.08 -14.05
C GLY A 296 -5.22 0.29 -15.03
N HIS A 297 -4.04 0.50 -14.47
CA HIS A 297 -2.74 0.62 -15.14
C HIS A 297 -2.05 -0.74 -15.16
N LYS A 298 -1.96 -1.35 -16.34
CA LYS A 298 -1.29 -2.64 -16.53
C LYS A 298 0.20 -2.41 -16.74
N VAL A 299 1.05 -3.07 -15.95
CA VAL A 299 2.50 -2.99 -16.08
C VAL A 299 3.17 -4.36 -16.15
N TYR A 300 4.40 -4.38 -16.66
CA TYR A 300 5.25 -5.57 -16.78
C TYR A 300 6.54 -5.37 -15.97
N ALA A 301 6.95 -6.42 -15.27
CA ALA A 301 8.26 -6.49 -14.63
C ALA A 301 9.37 -6.56 -15.69
N THR A 302 10.41 -5.74 -15.55
CA THR A 302 11.59 -5.75 -16.45
C THR A 302 12.62 -6.80 -16.06
N HIS A 303 12.59 -7.29 -14.81
CA HIS A 303 13.45 -8.36 -14.30
C HIS A 303 12.76 -9.11 -13.16
N GLY A 304 13.28 -10.29 -12.79
CA GLY A 304 12.60 -11.21 -11.86
C GLY A 304 13.38 -11.63 -10.64
N LEU A 305 13.96 -10.69 -9.92
CA LEU A 305 14.54 -10.96 -8.60
C LEU A 305 13.44 -11.03 -7.53
N PHE A 306 13.67 -11.86 -6.51
CA PHE A 306 12.85 -12.14 -5.31
C PHE A 306 11.52 -11.36 -5.15
N GLY A 307 10.40 -12.06 -5.34
CA GLY A 307 9.05 -11.51 -5.20
C GLY A 307 8.49 -10.83 -6.46
N GLY A 308 9.15 -11.01 -7.61
CA GLY A 308 8.62 -10.62 -8.93
C GLY A 308 8.44 -9.10 -9.08
N GLY A 309 7.47 -8.72 -9.92
CA GLY A 309 7.15 -7.30 -10.12
C GLY A 309 6.56 -6.61 -8.89
N HIS A 310 6.14 -7.34 -7.85
CA HIS A 310 5.55 -6.77 -6.64
C HIS A 310 6.50 -5.89 -5.86
N ASN A 311 7.76 -6.33 -5.75
CA ASN A 311 8.79 -5.64 -4.97
C ASN A 311 9.61 -4.67 -5.82
N MET A 312 9.33 -4.56 -7.11
CA MET A 312 10.04 -3.62 -7.98
C MET A 312 9.63 -2.18 -7.69
N SER A 313 10.56 -1.25 -7.85
CA SER A 313 10.19 0.17 -7.90
C SER A 313 9.28 0.43 -9.09
N ARG A 314 8.40 1.43 -8.99
CA ARG A 314 7.52 1.84 -10.08
C ARG A 314 8.30 2.25 -11.33
N SER A 315 9.52 2.78 -11.15
CA SER A 315 10.42 3.15 -12.25
C SER A 315 10.89 1.93 -13.05
N ASP A 316 10.95 0.75 -12.42
CA ASP A 316 11.43 -0.48 -13.05
C ASP A 316 10.28 -1.30 -13.67
N LEU A 317 9.03 -0.87 -13.46
CA LEU A 317 7.84 -1.44 -14.08
C LEU A 317 7.53 -0.69 -15.36
N VAL A 318 7.31 -1.41 -16.46
CA VAL A 318 7.04 -0.79 -17.78
C VAL A 318 5.55 -0.91 -18.10
N SER A 319 4.94 0.18 -18.57
CA SER A 319 3.53 0.19 -18.98
C SER A 319 3.28 -0.76 -20.14
N ALA A 320 2.18 -1.51 -20.03
CA ALA A 320 1.73 -2.39 -21.09
C ALA A 320 1.07 -1.65 -22.27
N GLU A 321 0.58 -0.43 -22.03
CA GLU A 321 -0.09 0.39 -23.04
C GLU A 321 0.91 1.24 -23.83
N ASN A 322 1.96 1.71 -23.16
CA ASN A 322 3.06 2.41 -23.79
C ASN A 322 4.38 2.03 -23.12
N THR A 323 5.18 1.18 -23.76
CA THR A 323 6.43 0.69 -23.19
C THR A 323 7.52 1.75 -23.02
N SER A 324 7.30 2.98 -23.50
CA SER A 324 8.18 4.12 -23.19
C SER A 324 7.89 4.75 -21.83
N LEU A 325 6.78 4.38 -21.19
CA LEU A 325 6.37 4.88 -19.87
C LEU A 325 6.58 3.80 -18.81
N SER A 326 6.98 4.24 -17.63
CA SER A 326 7.10 3.41 -16.43
C SER A 326 5.81 3.42 -15.61
N GLY A 327 5.75 2.58 -14.57
CA GLY A 327 4.75 2.68 -13.51
C GLY A 327 4.83 4.03 -12.78
N GLN A 328 6.04 4.59 -12.64
CA GLN A 328 6.26 5.88 -12.01
C GLN A 328 5.64 7.01 -12.85
N ASP A 329 5.81 6.98 -14.19
CA ASP A 329 5.21 7.99 -15.06
C ASP A 329 3.67 7.98 -14.98
N GLN A 330 3.06 6.80 -14.86
CA GLN A 330 1.60 6.67 -14.68
C GLN A 330 1.14 7.28 -13.35
N PHE A 331 1.88 7.04 -12.27
CA PHE A 331 1.63 7.66 -10.97
C PHE A 331 1.78 9.18 -11.03
N GLU A 332 2.88 9.69 -11.60
CA GLU A 332 3.11 11.13 -11.71
C GLU A 332 2.05 11.84 -12.55
N ASN A 333 1.63 11.24 -13.65
CA ASN A 333 0.55 11.76 -14.48
C ASN A 333 -0.76 11.85 -13.69
N PHE A 334 -1.09 10.83 -12.89
CA PHE A 334 -2.25 10.88 -12.02
C PHE A 334 -2.16 12.04 -11.02
N ILE A 335 -1.02 12.24 -10.35
CA ILE A 335 -0.87 13.35 -9.40
C ILE A 335 -0.99 14.71 -10.10
N ARG A 336 -0.34 14.89 -11.25
CA ARG A 336 -0.35 16.17 -11.99
C ARG A 336 -1.76 16.53 -12.47
N ASN A 337 -2.52 15.57 -12.99
CA ASN A 337 -3.88 15.80 -13.49
C ASN A 337 -4.87 16.24 -12.41
N HIS A 338 -4.57 16.00 -11.13
CA HIS A 338 -5.43 16.37 -10.01
C HIS A 338 -4.87 17.52 -9.17
N ARG A 339 -3.69 18.03 -9.55
CA ARG A 339 -3.05 19.18 -8.91
C ARG A 339 -3.43 20.50 -9.57
N PHE A 340 -3.50 20.51 -10.91
CA PHE A 340 -3.58 21.69 -11.75
C PHE A 340 -4.98 21.94 -12.32
#